data_AF-A0A5N5QAC6-F1
#
_entry.id   AF-A0A5N5QAC6-F1
#
_cell.length_a   1.000
_cell.length_b   1.000
_cell.length_c   1.000
_cell.angle_alpha   90.00
_cell.angle_beta   90.00
_cell.angle_gamma   90.00
#
_symmetry.space_group_name_H-M   'P 1'
#
loop_
_entity.id
_entity.type
_entity.pdbx_description
1 polymer ?
#
loop_
_entity_poly.entity_id
_entity_poly.type
_entity_poly.pdbx_seq_one_letter_code
_entity_poly.pdbx_strand_id
1 'polypeptide(L)'
;MGVQPVKLETLHENKPMFEGMDWEKGSYNVFVVYITHGLSDEAGYQLADGLALQPVEFLEQTLTIPTEILCNARTRRGFLLCCGHPLYHSGFVASMNQWFERGPLDTLLGAMNTRMCVAYTINLIARLSTCMVDGDSDAMETMFRLWLTDSVAVSHTDMLCFARGGEPTLWLYAPFQSRPLGMPLPSIMTTCSCPDLNIAEHRTLRRLKSRKAWEVDHNGADGVALRDVAVKASCTVCRQVWPLPADHLAGTLRKYAGNFAAVVPYFAPA
;
A
#
# COMPACT_ATOMS: atom_id res chain seq x y z
N MET A 1 -14.21 -21.31 -6.99
CA MET A 1 -13.30 -20.64 -6.04
C MET A 1 -13.27 -21.47 -4.77
N GLY A 2 -12.13 -22.08 -4.43
CA GLY A 2 -11.94 -22.77 -3.16
C GLY A 2 -11.12 -21.90 -2.22
N VAL A 3 -11.49 -21.84 -0.94
CA VAL A 3 -10.71 -21.16 0.11
C VAL A 3 -10.23 -22.24 1.07
N GLN A 4 -8.93 -22.25 1.35
CA GLN A 4 -8.32 -23.19 2.29
C GLN A 4 -7.59 -22.41 3.40
N PRO A 5 -8.20 -22.27 4.59
CA PRO A 5 -7.57 -21.58 5.69
C PRO A 5 -6.43 -22.42 6.28
N VAL A 6 -5.29 -21.79 6.51
CA VAL A 6 -4.13 -22.40 7.17
C VAL A 6 -3.82 -21.61 8.42
N LYS A 7 -3.73 -22.28 9.56
CA LYS A 7 -3.20 -21.66 10.77
C LYS A 7 -1.67 -21.67 10.71
N LEU A 8 -1.07 -20.51 10.90
CA LEU A 8 0.39 -20.35 10.88
C LEU A 8 1.08 -21.12 12.03
N GLU A 9 0.41 -21.26 13.18
CA GLU A 9 0.93 -22.00 14.34
C GLU A 9 1.09 -23.50 14.07
N THR A 10 0.32 -24.06 13.13
CA THR A 10 0.32 -25.50 12.82
C THR A 10 1.01 -25.83 11.50
N LEU A 11 1.82 -24.92 10.92
CA LEU A 11 2.47 -25.15 9.61
C LEU A 11 3.22 -26.49 9.55
N HIS A 12 3.89 -26.88 10.63
CA HIS A 12 4.67 -28.11 10.74
C HIS A 12 3.82 -29.40 10.76
N GLU A 13 2.54 -29.28 11.11
CA GLU A 13 1.58 -30.39 11.18
C GLU A 13 0.82 -30.58 9.86
N ASN A 14 0.83 -29.56 9.00
CA ASN A 14 0.03 -29.55 7.79
C ASN A 14 0.70 -30.38 6.68
N LYS A 15 -0.01 -31.40 6.22
CA LYS A 15 0.25 -32.08 4.94
C LYS A 15 0.08 -31.10 3.77
N PRO A 16 0.57 -31.43 2.56
CA PRO A 16 0.29 -30.66 1.36
C PRO A 16 -1.20 -30.35 1.31
N MET A 17 -1.53 -29.06 1.42
CA MET A 17 -2.91 -28.64 1.25
C MET A 17 -3.19 -28.67 -0.24
N PHE A 18 -4.38 -29.10 -0.63
CA PHE A 18 -4.79 -29.32 -2.03
C PHE A 18 -4.40 -30.68 -2.66
N GLU A 19 -4.18 -31.74 -1.88
CA GLU A 19 -4.08 -33.10 -2.42
C GLU A 19 -5.34 -33.48 -3.24
N GLY A 20 -5.14 -33.97 -4.47
CA GLY A 20 -6.23 -34.46 -5.33
C GLY A 20 -7.01 -33.39 -6.10
N MET A 21 -6.45 -32.18 -6.29
CA MET A 21 -7.05 -31.19 -7.18
C MET A 21 -6.62 -31.43 -8.63
N ASP A 22 -7.50 -32.03 -9.43
CA ASP A 22 -7.29 -32.30 -10.87
C ASP A 22 -7.47 -31.05 -11.75
N TRP A 23 -6.96 -29.90 -11.32
CA TRP A 23 -7.06 -28.66 -12.09
C TRP A 23 -6.04 -28.65 -13.22
N GLU A 24 -6.47 -28.28 -14.42
CA GLU A 24 -5.58 -28.16 -15.57
C GLU A 24 -4.48 -27.12 -15.30
N LYS A 25 -3.22 -27.50 -15.54
CA LYS A 25 -2.07 -26.61 -15.35
C LYS A 25 -2.24 -25.32 -16.16
N GLY A 26 -2.08 -24.18 -15.51
CA GLY A 26 -2.22 -22.86 -16.14
C GLY A 26 -3.67 -22.41 -16.39
N SER A 27 -4.68 -23.17 -15.93
CA SER A 27 -6.10 -22.80 -16.05
C SER A 27 -6.62 -21.94 -14.89
N TYR A 28 -5.84 -21.81 -13.82
CA TYR A 28 -6.28 -21.14 -12.58
C TYR A 28 -5.24 -20.15 -12.04
N ASN A 29 -5.70 -19.23 -11.19
CA ASN A 29 -4.88 -18.25 -10.49
C ASN A 29 -4.84 -18.57 -9.00
N VAL A 30 -3.72 -18.32 -8.34
CA VAL A 30 -3.55 -18.55 -6.89
C VAL A 30 -3.30 -17.22 -6.18
N PHE A 31 -4.05 -17.02 -5.10
CA PHE A 31 -3.92 -15.90 -4.18
C PHE A 31 -3.51 -16.45 -2.81
N VAL A 32 -2.33 -16.06 -2.34
CA VAL A 32 -1.84 -16.37 -0.99
C VAL A 32 -2.05 -15.12 -0.14
N VAL A 33 -2.93 -15.20 0.85
CA VAL A 33 -3.26 -14.07 1.72
C VAL A 33 -2.77 -14.38 3.12
N TYR A 34 -1.81 -13.58 3.58
CA TYR A 34 -1.25 -13.66 4.92
C TYR A 34 -2.00 -12.71 5.84
N ILE A 35 -2.52 -13.25 6.93
CA ILE A 35 -3.13 -12.50 8.03
C ILE A 35 -2.29 -12.78 9.26
N THR A 36 -1.42 -11.86 9.63
CA THR A 36 -0.53 -12.00 10.80
C THR A 36 -0.13 -10.65 11.39
N HIS A 37 0.65 -10.67 12.46
CA HIS A 37 1.29 -9.48 13.03
C HIS A 37 2.71 -9.34 12.48
N GLY A 38 3.03 -8.15 11.99
CA GLY A 38 4.39 -7.67 11.86
C GLY A 38 4.87 -7.15 13.21
N LEU A 39 6.01 -7.65 13.66
CA LEU A 39 6.65 -7.23 14.89
C LEU A 39 7.72 -6.18 14.59
N SER A 40 7.95 -5.29 15.55
CA SER A 40 9.00 -4.28 15.50
C SER A 40 10.39 -4.90 15.69
N ASP A 41 11.44 -4.07 15.64
CA ASP A 41 12.80 -4.41 16.10
C ASP A 41 13.39 -5.67 15.45
N GLU A 42 13.30 -5.74 14.11
CA GLU A 42 13.89 -6.80 13.29
C GLU A 42 13.28 -8.21 13.45
N ALA A 43 12.23 -8.38 14.25
CA ALA A 43 11.59 -9.68 14.44
C ALA A 43 10.76 -10.15 13.21
N GLY A 44 10.36 -9.25 12.31
CA GLY A 44 9.68 -9.59 11.07
C GLY A 44 8.20 -9.94 11.25
N TYR A 45 7.76 -11.13 10.81
CA TYR A 45 6.37 -11.57 10.86
C TYR A 45 6.17 -12.68 11.88
N GLN A 46 5.14 -12.53 12.71
CA GLN A 46 4.74 -13.54 13.68
C GLN A 46 4.24 -14.80 12.95
N LEU A 47 4.75 -15.95 13.39
CA LEU A 47 4.31 -17.26 12.91
C LEU A 47 3.46 -17.98 13.96
N ALA A 48 3.88 -17.91 15.22
CA ALA A 48 3.19 -18.48 16.37
C ALA A 48 3.44 -17.60 17.62
N ASP A 49 2.83 -17.96 18.74
CA ASP A 49 3.11 -17.30 20.01
C ASP A 49 4.60 -17.43 20.38
N GLY A 50 5.29 -16.30 20.50
CA GLY A 50 6.72 -16.24 20.79
C GLY A 50 7.65 -16.60 19.63
N LEU A 51 7.12 -16.85 18.42
CA LEU A 51 7.92 -17.14 17.23
C LEU A 51 7.61 -16.14 16.12
N ALA A 52 8.64 -15.42 15.69
CA ALA A 52 8.60 -14.54 14.53
C ALA A 52 9.81 -14.80 13.64
N LEU A 53 9.62 -14.57 12.35
CA LEU A 53 10.59 -14.86 11.30
C LEU A 53 10.84 -13.62 10.48
N GLN A 54 12.07 -13.49 9.97
CA GLN A 54 12.34 -12.44 9.01
C GLN A 54 11.50 -12.65 7.74
N PRO A 55 11.22 -11.59 6.97
CA PRO A 55 10.27 -11.67 5.86
C PRO A 55 10.54 -12.76 4.82
N VAL A 56 11.81 -12.99 4.46
CA VAL A 56 12.17 -14.05 3.51
C VAL A 56 11.94 -15.44 4.12
N GLU A 57 12.43 -15.67 5.35
CA GLU A 57 12.25 -16.93 6.06
C GLU A 57 10.76 -17.27 6.25
N PHE A 58 9.96 -16.26 6.60
CA PHE A 58 8.51 -16.37 6.73
C PHE A 58 7.86 -16.83 5.42
N LEU A 59 8.21 -16.19 4.29
CA LEU A 59 7.66 -16.55 2.98
C LEU A 59 8.12 -17.94 2.55
N GLU A 60 9.40 -18.27 2.71
CA GLU A 60 9.94 -19.59 2.37
C GLU A 60 9.25 -20.70 3.15
N GLN A 61 9.14 -20.56 4.46
CA GLN A 61 8.51 -21.56 5.31
C GLN A 61 7.02 -21.72 5.01
N THR A 62 6.28 -20.63 4.83
CA THR A 62 4.83 -20.67 4.61
C THR A 62 4.43 -21.15 3.21
N LEU A 63 5.21 -20.79 2.18
CA LEU A 63 4.90 -21.13 0.79
C LEU A 63 5.21 -22.59 0.47
N THR A 64 5.94 -23.31 1.34
CA THR A 64 6.12 -24.77 1.20
C THR A 64 4.79 -25.51 1.10
N ILE A 65 3.78 -25.08 1.85
CA ILE A 65 2.46 -25.74 1.93
C ILE A 65 1.72 -25.70 0.57
N PRO A 66 1.49 -24.52 -0.05
CA PRO A 66 0.83 -24.44 -1.36
C PRO A 66 1.80 -24.62 -2.55
N THR A 67 2.99 -25.20 -2.38
CA THR A 67 4.01 -25.23 -3.45
C THR A 67 3.49 -25.88 -4.73
N GLU A 68 2.81 -27.03 -4.62
CA GLU A 68 2.33 -27.78 -5.79
C GLU A 68 1.34 -26.96 -6.64
N ILE A 69 0.34 -26.36 -5.98
CA ILE A 69 -0.67 -25.55 -6.64
C ILE A 69 -0.08 -24.25 -7.19
N LEU A 70 0.90 -23.65 -6.50
CA LEU A 70 1.62 -22.49 -7.00
C LEU A 70 2.40 -22.82 -8.27
N CYS A 71 3.10 -23.95 -8.33
CA CYS A 71 3.90 -24.37 -9.49
C CYS A 71 3.05 -24.61 -10.75
N ASN A 72 1.77 -24.94 -10.58
CA ASN A 72 0.85 -25.25 -11.68
C ASN A 72 -0.12 -24.11 -12.01
N ALA A 73 -0.12 -23.02 -11.24
CA ALA A 73 -0.96 -21.85 -11.48
C ALA A 73 -0.52 -21.03 -12.70
N ARG A 74 -1.47 -20.37 -13.35
CA ARG A 74 -1.23 -19.36 -14.39
C ARG A 74 -0.57 -18.11 -13.82
N THR A 75 -1.06 -17.66 -12.66
CA THR A 75 -0.55 -16.49 -11.95
C THR A 75 -0.59 -16.72 -10.44
N ARG A 76 0.38 -16.15 -9.74
CA ARG A 76 0.70 -16.44 -8.32
C ARG A 76 0.89 -15.13 -7.58
N ARG A 77 -0.08 -14.74 -6.74
CA ARG A 77 -0.08 -13.44 -6.08
C ARG A 77 -0.10 -13.60 -4.57
N GLY A 78 0.71 -12.81 -3.88
CA GLY A 78 0.76 -12.74 -2.42
C GLY A 78 0.20 -11.43 -1.89
N PHE A 79 -0.44 -11.48 -0.73
CA PHE A 79 -0.93 -10.31 0.00
C PHE A 79 -0.53 -10.41 1.46
N LEU A 80 0.26 -9.46 1.96
CA LEU A 80 0.64 -9.34 3.36
C LEU A 80 -0.32 -8.37 4.06
N LEU A 81 -1.40 -8.92 4.63
CA LEU A 81 -2.35 -8.16 5.45
C LEU A 81 -1.90 -8.19 6.90
N CYS A 82 -0.80 -7.50 7.15
CA CYS A 82 -0.17 -7.52 8.45
C CYS A 82 -0.42 -6.20 9.19
N CYS A 83 -0.57 -6.26 10.50
CA CYS A 83 -0.46 -5.06 11.34
C CYS A 83 1.01 -4.89 11.73
N GLY A 84 1.58 -3.68 11.71
CA GLY A 84 2.98 -3.43 12.08
C GLY A 84 3.84 -2.99 10.90
N HIS A 85 5.16 -2.92 11.09
CA HIS A 85 6.07 -2.20 10.18
C HIS A 85 7.31 -2.96 9.65
N PRO A 86 7.31 -4.28 9.42
CA PRO A 86 8.50 -4.95 8.85
C PRO A 86 8.97 -4.30 7.55
N LEU A 87 8.03 -3.80 6.73
CA LEU A 87 8.33 -3.19 5.44
C LEU A 87 8.89 -1.76 5.52
N TYR A 88 9.00 -1.16 6.71
CA TYR A 88 9.78 0.07 6.90
C TYR A 88 11.28 -0.19 6.97
N HIS A 89 11.69 -1.43 7.25
CA HIS A 89 13.09 -1.79 7.30
C HIS A 89 13.62 -2.03 5.89
N SER A 90 14.46 -1.10 5.39
CA SER A 90 15.00 -1.16 4.02
C SER A 90 15.78 -2.45 3.73
N GLY A 91 16.48 -2.99 4.73
CA GLY A 91 17.17 -4.28 4.60
C GLY A 91 16.22 -5.44 4.35
N PHE A 92 15.02 -5.42 4.92
CA PHE A 92 14.01 -6.45 4.68
C PHE A 92 13.41 -6.34 3.28
N VAL A 93 13.11 -5.11 2.84
CA VAL A 93 12.63 -4.87 1.49
C VAL A 93 13.68 -5.28 0.45
N ALA A 94 14.96 -5.01 0.70
CA ALA A 94 16.05 -5.45 -0.18
C ALA A 94 16.17 -6.97 -0.25
N SER A 95 16.16 -7.67 0.89
CA SER A 95 16.20 -9.13 0.94
C SER A 95 15.00 -9.77 0.25
N MET A 96 13.79 -9.24 0.48
CA MET A 96 12.59 -9.74 -0.21
C MET A 96 12.64 -9.48 -1.71
N ASN A 97 13.17 -8.34 -2.15
CA ASN A 97 13.32 -8.04 -3.58
C ASN A 97 14.26 -9.05 -4.26
N GLN A 98 15.39 -9.37 -3.64
CA GLN A 98 16.31 -10.39 -4.13
C GLN A 98 15.68 -11.78 -4.15
N TRP A 99 14.90 -12.12 -3.11
CA TRP A 99 14.16 -13.38 -3.05
C TRP A 99 13.10 -13.47 -4.15
N PHE A 100 12.42 -12.36 -4.47
CA PHE A 100 11.32 -12.32 -5.44
C PHE A 100 11.71 -12.80 -6.85
N GLU A 101 12.97 -12.60 -7.23
CA GLU A 101 13.51 -13.08 -8.51
C GLU A 101 13.51 -14.61 -8.63
N ARG A 102 13.56 -15.32 -7.49
CA ARG A 102 13.64 -16.79 -7.43
C ARG A 102 12.42 -17.43 -6.75
N GLY A 103 11.64 -16.64 -6.02
CA GLY A 103 10.47 -17.09 -5.28
C GLY A 103 9.35 -17.59 -6.20
N PRO A 104 8.32 -18.25 -5.64
CA PRO A 104 7.22 -18.81 -6.42
C PRO A 104 6.15 -17.77 -6.80
N LEU A 105 6.21 -16.54 -6.27
CA LEU A 105 5.20 -15.50 -6.52
C LEU A 105 5.58 -14.62 -7.72
N ASP A 106 4.56 -14.16 -8.46
CA ASP A 106 4.70 -13.17 -9.55
C ASP A 106 4.58 -11.74 -9.02
N THR A 107 3.77 -11.55 -7.98
CA THR A 107 3.58 -10.25 -7.31
C THR A 107 3.26 -10.45 -5.83
N LEU A 108 3.74 -9.54 -4.98
CA LEU A 108 3.43 -9.49 -3.55
C LEU A 108 3.09 -8.06 -3.16
N LEU A 109 1.91 -7.87 -2.59
CA LEU A 109 1.46 -6.60 -2.06
C LEU A 109 1.50 -6.64 -0.54
N GLY A 110 2.20 -5.68 0.07
CA GLY A 110 2.19 -5.48 1.51
C GLY A 110 1.71 -4.10 1.87
N ALA A 111 0.83 -4.01 2.87
CA ALA A 111 0.46 -2.70 3.41
C ALA A 111 1.60 -2.14 4.27
N MET A 112 1.79 -0.83 4.21
CA MET A 112 2.86 -0.10 4.89
C MET A 112 2.44 0.45 6.26
N ASN A 113 1.28 0.09 6.80
CA ASN A 113 0.64 0.85 7.87
C ASN A 113 0.38 0.06 9.15
N THR A 114 0.13 0.85 10.19
CA THR A 114 0.52 0.50 11.56
C THR A 114 -0.53 -0.34 12.30
N ARG A 115 -1.82 -0.28 11.89
CA ARG A 115 -2.94 -0.91 12.62
C ARG A 115 -4.11 -1.28 11.71
N MET A 116 -4.78 -2.40 12.03
CA MET A 116 -6.06 -2.87 11.45
C MET A 116 -6.08 -3.03 9.92
N CYS A 117 -4.92 -3.26 9.29
CA CYS A 117 -4.80 -3.44 7.83
C CYS A 117 -5.82 -4.43 7.25
N VAL A 118 -6.01 -5.57 7.92
CA VAL A 118 -6.95 -6.62 7.50
C VAL A 118 -8.38 -6.08 7.33
N ALA A 119 -8.86 -5.30 8.29
CA ALA A 119 -10.22 -4.77 8.26
C ALA A 119 -10.45 -3.80 7.09
N TYR A 120 -9.41 -3.06 6.68
CA TYR A 120 -9.50 -2.09 5.60
C TYR A 120 -9.31 -2.70 4.21
N THR A 121 -8.64 -3.84 4.10
CA THR A 121 -8.21 -4.43 2.82
C THR A 121 -9.01 -5.67 2.40
N ILE A 122 -9.85 -6.22 3.27
CA ILE A 122 -10.60 -7.45 2.97
C ILE A 122 -11.52 -7.31 1.74
N ASN A 123 -12.20 -6.16 1.60
CA ASN A 123 -13.06 -5.89 0.44
C ASN A 123 -12.25 -5.73 -0.85
N LEU A 124 -11.08 -5.09 -0.76
CA LEU A 124 -10.14 -4.98 -1.88
C LEU A 124 -9.73 -6.38 -2.38
N ILE A 125 -9.43 -7.32 -1.49
CA ILE A 125 -9.01 -8.69 -1.86
C ILE A 125 -10.15 -9.48 -2.49
N ALA A 126 -11.38 -9.33 -1.98
CA ALA A 126 -12.55 -9.94 -2.61
C ALA A 126 -12.77 -9.43 -4.04
N ARG A 127 -12.58 -8.11 -4.26
CA ARG A 127 -12.66 -7.50 -5.60
C ARG A 127 -11.50 -7.94 -6.49
N LEU A 128 -10.29 -8.05 -5.96
CA LEU A 128 -9.13 -8.52 -6.71
C LEU A 128 -9.27 -9.98 -7.15
N SER A 129 -9.70 -10.85 -6.24
CA SER A 129 -9.86 -12.28 -6.55
C SER A 129 -10.94 -12.53 -7.61
N THR A 130 -11.92 -11.63 -7.75
CA THR A 130 -12.96 -11.69 -8.80
C THR A 130 -12.52 -11.05 -10.11
N CYS A 131 -11.94 -9.84 -10.08
CA CYS A 131 -11.51 -9.15 -11.30
C CYS A 131 -10.35 -9.84 -12.02
N MET A 132 -9.51 -10.55 -11.30
CA MET A 132 -8.29 -11.15 -11.85
C MET A 132 -8.47 -12.60 -12.31
N VAL A 133 -9.69 -13.14 -12.33
CA VAL A 133 -9.98 -14.48 -12.84
C VAL A 133 -9.66 -14.59 -14.32
N ASP A 134 -10.03 -13.57 -15.11
CA ASP A 134 -10.02 -13.63 -16.58
C ASP A 134 -8.65 -13.42 -17.22
N GLY A 135 -7.57 -13.43 -16.43
CA GLY A 135 -6.21 -13.32 -16.94
C GLY A 135 -5.93 -11.94 -17.52
N ASP A 136 -5.86 -10.95 -16.64
CA ASP A 136 -5.47 -9.59 -17.00
C ASP A 136 -3.99 -9.54 -17.42
N SER A 137 -3.72 -8.99 -18.60
CA SER A 137 -2.36 -8.75 -19.08
C SER A 137 -1.60 -7.73 -18.24
N ASP A 138 -2.31 -6.85 -17.52
CA ASP A 138 -1.73 -5.86 -16.62
C ASP A 138 -2.28 -5.99 -15.20
N ALA A 139 -1.92 -7.11 -14.57
CA ALA A 139 -2.32 -7.43 -13.21
C ALA A 139 -1.94 -6.32 -12.20
N MET A 140 -0.76 -5.71 -12.36
CA MET A 140 -0.29 -4.67 -11.45
C MET A 140 -1.17 -3.42 -11.54
N GLU A 141 -1.47 -2.97 -12.75
CA GLU A 141 -2.33 -1.82 -12.97
C GLU A 141 -3.76 -2.06 -12.44
N THR A 142 -4.30 -3.27 -12.62
CA THR A 142 -5.60 -3.62 -12.03
C THR A 142 -5.55 -3.63 -10.50
N MET A 143 -4.48 -4.17 -9.89
CA MET A 143 -4.27 -4.10 -8.45
C MET A 143 -4.24 -2.66 -7.93
N PHE A 144 -3.44 -1.82 -8.58
CA PHE A 144 -3.30 -0.41 -8.25
C PHE A 144 -4.61 0.36 -8.35
N ARG A 145 -5.32 0.21 -9.48
CA ARG A 145 -6.61 0.88 -9.72
C ARG A 145 -7.67 0.43 -8.72
N LEU A 146 -7.74 -0.85 -8.40
CA LEU A 146 -8.71 -1.35 -7.41
C LEU A 146 -8.41 -0.84 -6.00
N TRP A 147 -7.13 -0.76 -5.62
CA TRP A 147 -6.72 -0.12 -4.37
C TRP A 147 -7.09 1.36 -4.35
N LEU A 148 -6.70 2.15 -5.36
CA LEU A 148 -6.92 3.60 -5.40
C LEU A 148 -8.41 3.99 -5.46
N THR A 149 -9.27 3.09 -5.96
CA THR A 149 -10.73 3.30 -6.01
C THR A 149 -11.47 2.72 -4.81
N ASP A 150 -10.80 1.96 -3.94
CA ASP A 150 -11.37 1.49 -2.68
C ASP A 150 -11.15 2.55 -1.60
N SER A 151 -12.20 3.32 -1.30
CA SER A 151 -12.11 4.46 -0.38
C SER A 151 -11.65 4.07 1.01
N VAL A 152 -11.93 2.83 1.46
CA VAL A 152 -11.55 2.37 2.80
C VAL A 152 -10.10 1.91 2.80
N ALA A 153 -9.70 1.10 1.82
CA ALA A 153 -8.31 0.64 1.73
C ALA A 153 -7.37 1.83 1.52
N VAL A 154 -7.62 2.66 0.51
CA VAL A 154 -6.71 3.75 0.12
C VAL A 154 -6.53 4.81 1.21
N SER A 155 -7.59 5.13 1.97
CA SER A 155 -7.49 6.17 3.00
C SER A 155 -6.74 5.71 4.24
N HIS A 156 -6.59 4.40 4.43
CA HIS A 156 -5.95 3.81 5.61
C HIS A 156 -4.65 3.09 5.27
N THR A 157 -4.37 2.85 3.98
CA THR A 157 -3.19 2.11 3.56
C THR A 157 -2.38 2.81 2.48
N ASP A 158 -1.06 2.81 2.68
CA ASP A 158 -0.09 2.90 1.61
C ASP A 158 0.36 1.45 1.29
N MET A 159 0.72 1.16 0.05
CA MET A 159 1.06 -0.20 -0.38
C MET A 159 2.49 -0.26 -0.88
N LEU A 160 3.18 -1.34 -0.58
CA LEU A 160 4.45 -1.71 -1.21
C LEU A 160 4.20 -2.90 -2.13
N CYS A 161 4.56 -2.73 -3.39
CA CYS A 161 4.43 -3.75 -4.43
C CYS A 161 5.79 -4.30 -4.81
N PHE A 162 5.94 -5.62 -4.67
CA PHE A 162 7.04 -6.39 -5.25
C PHE A 162 6.51 -7.08 -6.50
N ALA A 163 7.23 -6.95 -7.60
CA ALA A 163 6.92 -7.65 -8.84
C ALA A 163 8.20 -8.22 -9.43
N ARG A 164 8.10 -9.41 -9.99
CA ARG A 164 9.25 -10.09 -10.58
C ARG A 164 9.87 -9.26 -11.70
N GLY A 165 11.19 -9.11 -11.70
CA GLY A 165 11.92 -8.33 -12.70
C GLY A 165 11.77 -6.82 -12.56
N GLY A 166 11.20 -6.33 -11.46
CA GLY A 166 10.99 -4.91 -11.19
C GLY A 166 11.56 -4.46 -9.85
N GLU A 167 11.75 -3.16 -9.69
CA GLU A 167 12.10 -2.57 -8.39
C GLU A 167 10.84 -2.50 -7.49
N PRO A 168 10.96 -2.71 -6.16
CA PRO A 168 9.84 -2.52 -5.24
C PRO A 168 9.31 -1.10 -5.35
N THR A 169 8.00 -0.98 -5.49
CA THR A 169 7.33 0.29 -5.75
C THR A 169 6.33 0.60 -4.65
N LEU A 170 6.42 1.79 -4.07
CA LEU A 170 5.46 2.32 -3.12
C LEU A 170 4.31 3.00 -3.85
N TRP A 171 3.10 2.71 -3.39
CA TRP A 171 1.87 3.35 -3.79
C TRP A 171 1.36 4.14 -2.59
N LEU A 172 1.56 5.45 -2.64
CA LEU A 172 1.23 6.36 -1.55
C LEU A 172 -0.07 7.08 -1.88
N TYR A 173 -1.07 6.98 -1.00
CA TYR A 173 -2.29 7.75 -1.20
C TYR A 173 -1.98 9.25 -1.06
N ALA A 174 -2.35 10.03 -2.08
CA ALA A 174 -1.92 11.42 -2.22
C ALA A 174 -3.09 12.44 -2.29
N PRO A 175 -4.01 12.47 -1.31
CA PRO A 175 -5.03 13.52 -1.25
C PRO A 175 -4.35 14.88 -1.03
N PHE A 176 -4.36 15.74 -2.05
CA PHE A 176 -3.64 17.03 -2.01
C PHE A 176 -3.97 17.91 -0.81
N GLN A 177 -5.20 17.85 -0.29
CA GLN A 177 -5.62 18.67 0.85
C GLN A 177 -5.01 18.26 2.20
N SER A 178 -4.41 17.07 2.31
CA SER A 178 -3.85 16.58 3.58
C SER A 178 -2.49 15.89 3.43
N ARG A 179 -2.29 15.16 2.34
CA ARG A 179 -1.05 14.45 2.01
C ARG A 179 -0.66 14.66 0.54
N PRO A 180 -0.32 15.89 0.10
CA PRO A 180 0.11 16.12 -1.27
C PRO A 180 1.31 15.25 -1.61
N LEU A 181 1.23 14.57 -2.76
CA LEU A 181 2.26 13.64 -3.25
C LEU A 181 2.61 12.52 -2.25
N GLY A 182 1.69 12.13 -1.36
CA GLY A 182 1.89 11.07 -0.37
C GLY A 182 2.52 11.54 0.95
N MET A 183 2.98 12.79 1.03
CA MET A 183 3.62 13.36 2.21
C MET A 183 2.63 14.19 3.03
N PRO A 184 2.51 13.96 4.35
CA PRO A 184 1.60 14.74 5.18
C PRO A 184 2.01 16.22 5.24
N LEU A 185 1.02 17.11 5.15
CA LEU A 185 1.25 18.53 5.41
C LEU A 185 1.69 18.74 6.86
N PRO A 186 2.59 19.70 7.12
CA PRO A 186 2.92 20.09 8.48
C PRO A 186 1.70 20.68 9.19
N SER A 187 1.71 20.69 10.52
CA SER A 187 0.62 21.33 11.28
C SER A 187 0.55 22.82 10.96
N ILE A 188 -0.60 23.29 10.48
CA ILE A 188 -0.79 24.72 10.18
C ILE A 188 -0.59 25.60 11.41
N MET A 189 -0.84 25.06 12.61
CA MET A 189 -0.67 25.77 13.87
C MET A 189 0.80 26.05 14.20
N THR A 190 1.71 25.17 13.74
CA THR A 190 3.15 25.33 13.97
C THR A 190 3.84 26.06 12.82
N THR A 191 3.31 25.98 11.61
CA THR A 191 3.92 26.60 10.42
C THR A 191 3.49 28.04 10.19
N CYS A 192 2.21 28.37 10.44
CA CYS A 192 1.69 29.72 10.22
C CYS A 192 1.48 30.44 11.55
N SER A 193 2.11 31.60 11.74
CA SER A 193 2.01 32.37 12.99
C SER A 193 0.84 33.36 13.04
N CYS A 194 -0.02 33.41 12.02
CA CYS A 194 -1.15 34.34 12.07
C CYS A 194 -2.11 33.97 13.21
N PRO A 195 -2.69 34.96 13.91
CA PRO A 195 -3.67 34.69 14.96
C PRO A 195 -4.88 33.95 14.37
N ASP A 196 -5.46 33.06 15.15
CA ASP A 196 -6.78 32.53 14.81
C ASP A 196 -7.79 33.69 14.83
N LEU A 197 -8.61 33.80 13.78
CA LEU A 197 -9.64 34.84 13.70
C LEU A 197 -10.57 34.72 14.91
N ASN A 198 -10.70 35.83 15.65
CA ASN A 198 -11.47 35.88 16.87
C ASN A 198 -12.97 35.68 16.54
N ILE A 199 -13.60 34.69 17.16
CA ILE A 199 -14.97 34.21 16.85
C ILE A 199 -16.04 35.31 17.02
N ALA A 200 -15.72 36.41 17.70
CA ALA A 200 -16.65 37.51 18.01
C ALA A 200 -17.03 38.39 16.80
N GLU A 201 -16.19 38.51 15.76
CA GLU A 201 -16.47 39.37 14.59
C GLU A 201 -17.28 38.64 13.48
N HIS A 202 -17.63 37.37 13.68
CA HIS A 202 -18.23 36.50 12.66
C HIS A 202 -19.73 36.70 12.37
N ARG A 203 -20.40 37.73 12.92
CA ARG A 203 -21.84 37.92 12.67
C ARG A 203 -22.17 38.45 11.27
N THR A 204 -21.23 39.07 10.57
CA THR A 204 -21.48 39.70 9.26
C THR A 204 -21.02 38.87 8.06
N LEU A 205 -20.19 37.83 8.25
CA LEU A 205 -19.69 36.94 7.18
C LEU A 205 -20.13 35.49 7.39
N ARG A 206 -21.45 35.26 7.39
CA ARG A 206 -22.09 33.94 7.58
C ARG A 206 -21.85 32.91 6.44
N ARG A 207 -20.84 33.09 5.57
CA ARG A 207 -20.52 32.13 4.49
C ARG A 207 -19.16 31.43 4.61
N LEU A 208 -18.27 31.83 5.52
CA LEU A 208 -16.98 31.15 5.70
C LEU A 208 -16.81 30.71 7.16
N LYS A 209 -17.06 29.42 7.43
CA LYS A 209 -16.69 28.74 8.67
C LYS A 209 -15.17 28.49 8.71
N SER A 210 -14.32 29.51 8.54
CA SER A 210 -12.88 29.30 8.33
C SER A 210 -12.14 29.10 9.66
N ARG A 211 -12.20 27.87 10.18
CA ARG A 211 -11.14 27.36 11.06
C ARG A 211 -9.82 27.47 10.29
N LYS A 212 -8.74 27.91 10.93
CA LYS A 212 -7.41 27.93 10.33
C LYS A 212 -7.04 26.53 9.83
N ALA A 213 -6.96 26.42 8.51
CA ALA A 213 -6.69 25.19 7.77
C ALA A 213 -5.85 25.50 6.52
N TRP A 214 -5.20 24.47 6.00
CA TRP A 214 -4.52 24.53 4.72
C TRP A 214 -5.54 24.52 3.57
N GLU A 215 -5.30 25.36 2.57
CA GLU A 215 -5.91 25.29 1.24
C GLU A 215 -4.79 25.01 0.25
N VAL A 216 -4.89 23.90 -0.49
CA VAL A 216 -3.82 23.42 -1.37
C VAL A 216 -4.19 23.57 -2.84
N ASP A 217 -3.32 24.24 -3.58
CA ASP A 217 -3.33 24.36 -5.04
C ASP A 217 -2.25 23.47 -5.66
N HIS A 218 -2.57 22.81 -6.77
CA HIS A 218 -1.63 21.98 -7.50
C HIS A 218 -1.90 21.93 -9.00
N ASN A 219 -0.89 21.60 -9.80
CA ASN A 219 -1.02 21.29 -11.24
C ASN A 219 -1.00 19.78 -11.55
N GLY A 220 -1.02 18.93 -10.52
CA GLY A 220 -0.89 17.47 -10.67
C GLY A 220 -1.94 16.84 -11.61
N ALA A 221 -1.47 16.03 -12.55
CA ALA A 221 -2.28 15.24 -13.47
C ALA A 221 -1.76 13.79 -13.56
N ASP A 222 -2.55 12.89 -14.12
CA ASP A 222 -2.17 11.48 -14.30
C ASP A 222 -0.93 11.36 -15.20
N GLY A 223 0.02 10.50 -14.81
CA GLY A 223 1.26 10.23 -15.54
C GLY A 223 2.35 11.29 -15.40
N VAL A 224 2.10 12.41 -14.72
CA VAL A 224 3.10 13.48 -14.54
C VAL A 224 4.17 13.02 -13.55
N ALA A 225 5.44 13.31 -13.83
CA ALA A 225 6.52 13.02 -12.89
C ALA A 225 6.37 13.86 -11.61
N LEU A 226 6.62 13.28 -10.43
CA LEU A 226 6.36 13.97 -9.16
C LEU A 226 7.13 15.29 -9.02
N ARG A 227 8.38 15.33 -9.48
CA ARG A 227 9.20 16.55 -9.54
C ARG A 227 8.62 17.70 -10.33
N ASP A 228 7.74 17.42 -11.30
CA ASP A 228 7.12 18.43 -12.17
C ASP A 228 5.77 18.92 -11.62
N VAL A 229 5.31 18.32 -10.50
CA VAL A 229 4.08 18.72 -9.84
C VAL A 229 4.34 19.89 -8.88
N ALA A 230 3.93 21.08 -9.30
CA ALA A 230 3.93 22.26 -8.46
C ALA A 230 2.79 22.18 -7.45
N VAL A 231 3.12 22.21 -6.16
CA VAL A 231 2.15 22.24 -5.05
C VAL A 231 2.38 23.47 -4.19
N LYS A 232 1.30 24.14 -3.81
CA LYS A 232 1.31 25.30 -2.92
C LYS A 232 0.27 25.12 -1.83
N ALA A 233 0.67 25.27 -0.59
CA ALA A 233 -0.24 25.33 0.55
C ALA A 233 -0.43 26.79 0.95
N SER A 234 -1.66 27.20 1.21
CA SER A 234 -2.00 28.54 1.67
C SER A 234 -2.80 28.50 2.96
N CYS A 235 -2.57 29.49 3.84
CA CYS A 235 -3.37 29.63 5.04
C CYS A 235 -4.72 30.25 4.67
N THR A 236 -5.80 29.57 4.99
CA THR A 236 -7.18 30.07 4.79
C THR A 236 -7.47 31.40 5.49
N VAL A 237 -6.68 31.79 6.50
CA VAL A 237 -6.83 33.03 7.28
C VAL A 237 -5.97 34.16 6.71
N CYS A 238 -4.64 34.06 6.81
CA CYS A 238 -3.75 35.16 6.40
C CYS A 238 -3.38 35.14 4.91
N ARG A 239 -3.79 34.10 4.17
CA ARG A 239 -3.49 33.91 2.73
C ARG A 239 -2.00 33.84 2.39
N GLN A 240 -1.12 33.74 3.38
CA GLN A 240 0.29 33.43 3.14
C GLN A 240 0.39 32.09 2.42
N VAL A 241 1.33 32.00 1.48
CA VAL A 241 1.54 30.84 0.61
C VAL A 241 2.90 30.23 0.88
N TRP A 242 2.94 28.90 0.95
CA TRP A 242 4.14 28.09 1.09
C TRP A 242 4.24 27.16 -0.13
N PRO A 243 5.26 27.31 -0.98
CA PRO A 243 5.56 26.31 -2.00
C PRO A 243 6.04 25.03 -1.30
N LEU A 244 5.55 23.89 -1.77
CA LEU A 244 6.02 22.58 -1.31
C LEU A 244 6.94 22.02 -2.41
N PRO A 245 8.27 22.06 -2.21
CA PRO A 245 9.21 21.65 -3.24
C PRO A 245 9.09 20.15 -3.52
N ALA A 246 9.04 19.79 -4.80
CA ALA A 246 8.93 18.41 -5.26
C ALA A 246 10.15 17.96 -6.09
N ASP A 247 11.11 18.85 -6.37
CA ASP A 247 12.20 18.66 -7.33
C ASP A 247 13.08 17.41 -7.07
N HIS A 248 13.13 16.94 -5.82
CA HIS A 248 13.88 15.77 -5.37
C HIS A 248 13.09 14.47 -5.46
N LEU A 249 11.76 14.53 -5.64
CA LEU A 249 10.89 13.35 -5.62
C LEU A 249 11.01 12.55 -6.92
N ALA A 250 11.34 11.27 -6.78
CA ALA A 250 11.28 10.31 -7.86
C ALA A 250 9.87 9.72 -8.02
N GLY A 251 9.52 9.29 -9.23
CA GLY A 251 8.27 8.58 -9.50
C GLY A 251 7.24 9.39 -10.28
N THR A 252 6.00 8.91 -10.29
CA THR A 252 4.90 9.49 -11.08
C THR A 252 3.64 9.65 -10.23
N LEU A 253 2.87 10.68 -10.56
CA LEU A 253 1.53 10.87 -10.03
C LEU A 253 0.55 10.05 -10.88
N ARG A 254 -0.30 9.27 -10.23
CA ARG A 254 -1.38 8.54 -10.89
C ARG A 254 -2.73 9.02 -10.38
N LYS A 255 -3.74 9.04 -11.25
CA LYS A 255 -5.10 9.49 -10.92
C LYS A 255 -6.15 8.50 -11.42
N TYR A 256 -6.97 8.01 -10.50
CA TYR A 256 -8.14 7.18 -10.82
C TYR A 256 -9.38 7.61 -10.06
N ALA A 257 -10.50 7.73 -10.77
CA ALA A 257 -11.81 8.10 -10.21
C ALA A 257 -11.78 9.35 -9.29
N GLY A 258 -10.91 10.32 -9.60
CA GLY A 258 -10.74 11.54 -8.80
C GLY A 258 -9.76 11.43 -7.63
N ASN A 259 -9.29 10.22 -7.30
CA ASN A 259 -8.25 10.00 -6.30
C ASN A 259 -6.86 10.07 -6.93
N PHE A 260 -5.89 10.50 -6.15
CA PHE A 260 -4.49 10.60 -6.55
C PHE A 260 -3.63 9.68 -5.69
N ALA A 261 -2.59 9.10 -6.31
CA ALA A 261 -1.54 8.41 -5.60
C ALA A 261 -0.18 8.72 -6.23
N ALA A 262 0.84 8.82 -5.38
CA ALA A 262 2.23 8.90 -5.80
C ALA A 262 2.78 7.47 -5.92
N VAL A 263 3.35 7.14 -7.07
CA VAL A 263 3.98 5.84 -7.36
C VAL A 263 5.48 6.08 -7.40
N VAL A 264 6.18 5.63 -6.36
CA VAL A 264 7.60 5.94 -6.13
C VAL A 264 8.43 4.66 -5.99
N PRO A 265 9.64 4.59 -6.58
CA PRO A 265 10.55 3.49 -6.30
C PRO A 265 10.92 3.49 -4.82
N TYR A 266 10.92 2.33 -4.17
CA TYR A 266 11.16 2.24 -2.72
C TYR A 266 12.56 2.70 -2.32
N PHE A 267 13.58 2.42 -3.16
CA PHE A 267 14.97 2.78 -2.85
C PHE A 267 15.39 4.14 -3.40
N ALA A 268 14.48 4.86 -4.07
CA ALA A 268 14.77 6.21 -4.50
C ALA A 268 14.79 7.17 -3.29
N PRO A 269 15.61 8.23 -3.33
CA PRO A 269 15.57 9.28 -2.31
C PRO A 269 14.18 9.91 -2.31
N ALA A 270 13.55 9.90 -1.12
CA ALA A 270 12.35 10.67 -0.82
C ALA A 270 12.72 12.05 -0.29
#